data_AF-A0A946BKX7-F1
#
_entry.id   AF-A0A946BKX7-F1
#
_cell.length_a   1.000
_cell.length_b   1.000
_cell.length_c   1.000
_cell.angle_alpha   90.00
_cell.angle_beta   90.00
_cell.angle_gamma   90.00
#
_symmetry.space_group_name_H-M   'P 1'
#
loop_
_entity.id
_entity.type
_entity.pdbx_description
1 polymer ?
#
loop_
_entity_poly.entity_id
_entity_poly.type
_entity_poly.pdbx_seq_one_letter_code
_entity_poly.pdbx_strand_id
1 'polypeptide(L)'
;MGLFSAGILLQTGRDKESISQQILAVLLFLVFAMASTSSNINKLYTDRMWQSVRNAAFLDEYSKFNTTKVTVRSAINNELENDKALYEKIAIKYNEWIISDISNFKKIITGSQYYQDKKEIEIKLMAELGDMEVQATDPLAPGCGVKCRQHASAINELVPTTQTILPKGRKLEEIKANIQRFENEKLNAFCSQGAYADFHLLKGLVEVIPASNYCASVGDYFDKYGSNKLEKLFERVGLPSIENAQDLTSYSENILAVSADLQAISVNISTLTPDYASLKVRTEYPNALNDAIAILENDNTDPDRRDLGKMELRQALIQDLSSEEFLTVDVLFTPGSDVQNFILNDDLSQNSIVKNQNEPIKPFLEMLAKKQDEIITKFEEAMPKGSEIPSFKLVEPDSGEIGEIEQTLSSAFFDTPSLKNTIIATIIGFSFDLIPLIFAFVAFHGYVPEEEDYDPVIG
;
A
#
# COMPACT_ATOMS: atom_id res chain seq x y z
N MET A 1 60.99 5.99 27.79
CA MET A 1 62.16 6.79 27.38
C MET A 1 62.03 8.25 27.82
N GLY A 2 61.03 9.01 27.37
CA GLY A 2 60.83 10.41 27.80
C GLY A 2 60.75 10.63 29.32
N LEU A 3 60.02 9.78 30.05
CA LEU A 3 59.96 9.81 31.53
C LEU A 3 61.29 9.42 32.20
N PHE A 4 62.10 8.58 31.55
CA PHE A 4 63.42 8.18 32.05
C PHE A 4 64.42 9.32 31.88
N SER A 5 64.41 9.98 30.73
CA SER A 5 65.22 11.19 30.46
C SER A 5 64.77 12.38 31.32
N ALA A 6 63.46 12.52 31.55
CA ALA A 6 62.92 13.45 32.53
C ALA A 6 63.45 13.11 33.93
N GLY A 7 63.44 11.85 34.35
CA GLY A 7 64.03 11.39 35.61
C GLY A 7 65.52 11.72 35.76
N ILE A 8 66.32 11.60 34.70
CA ILE A 8 67.72 12.02 34.69
C ILE A 8 67.83 13.54 34.85
N LEU A 9 67.04 14.32 34.10
CA LEU A 9 66.93 15.77 34.26
C LEU A 9 66.54 16.20 35.68
N LEU A 10 65.58 15.49 36.28
CA LEU A 10 65.10 15.69 37.65
C LEU A 10 66.20 15.45 38.68
N GLN A 11 67.02 14.43 38.46
CA GLN A 11 68.12 14.07 39.35
C GLN A 11 69.31 15.05 39.21
N THR A 12 69.71 15.36 37.98
CA THR A 12 70.80 16.32 37.68
C THR A 12 70.47 17.75 38.11
N GLY A 13 69.20 18.17 38.00
CA GLY A 13 68.73 19.48 38.45
C GLY A 13 68.68 19.61 39.98
N ARG A 14 68.33 18.52 40.69
CA ARG A 14 68.32 18.48 42.15
C ARG A 14 69.72 18.48 42.75
N ASP A 15 70.66 17.78 42.11
CA ASP A 15 72.01 17.56 42.64
C ASP A 15 73.00 18.74 42.35
N LYS A 16 72.51 19.86 41.77
CA LYS A 16 73.27 21.10 41.45
C LYS A 16 74.55 20.85 40.64
N GLU A 17 74.49 19.89 39.71
CA GLU A 17 75.57 19.57 38.78
C GLU A 17 75.91 20.74 37.82
N SER A 18 77.11 20.76 37.23
CA SER A 18 77.62 21.90 36.46
C SER A 18 76.72 22.24 35.26
N ILE A 19 76.75 23.51 34.82
CA ILE A 19 75.95 23.99 33.65
C ILE A 19 76.11 23.09 32.43
N SER A 20 77.31 22.54 32.20
CA SER A 20 77.58 21.57 31.11
C SER A 20 76.82 20.25 31.26
N GLN A 21 76.65 19.72 32.48
CA GLN A 21 75.89 18.49 32.75
C GLN A 21 74.38 18.72 32.59
N GLN A 22 73.89 19.89 32.99
CA GLN A 22 72.49 20.29 32.77
C GLN A 22 72.17 20.45 31.27
N ILE A 23 73.06 21.09 30.51
CA ILE A 23 72.92 21.22 29.04
C ILE A 23 72.92 19.84 28.37
N LEU A 24 73.81 18.93 28.80
CA LEU A 24 73.85 17.56 28.28
C LEU A 24 72.55 16.80 28.59
N ALA A 25 72.00 16.94 29.79
CA ALA A 25 70.73 16.32 30.18
C ALA A 25 69.56 16.86 29.35
N VAL A 26 69.52 18.17 29.07
CA VAL A 26 68.53 18.79 28.17
C VAL A 26 68.68 18.28 26.74
N LEU A 27 69.90 18.18 26.21
CA LEU A 27 70.15 17.66 24.86
C LEU A 27 69.73 16.19 24.73
N LEU A 28 70.09 15.36 25.71
CA LEU A 28 69.65 13.96 25.76
C LEU A 28 68.13 13.87 25.81
N PHE A 29 67.49 14.67 26.67
CA PHE A 29 66.03 14.73 26.71
C PHE A 29 65.42 15.13 25.37
N LEU A 30 65.94 16.17 24.71
CA LEU A 30 65.43 16.62 23.40
C LEU A 30 65.54 15.52 22.35
N VAL A 31 66.64 14.78 22.30
CA VAL A 31 66.80 13.64 21.37
C VAL A 31 65.77 12.54 21.67
N PHE A 32 65.59 12.18 22.94
CA PHE A 32 64.59 11.17 23.34
C PHE A 32 63.15 11.63 23.13
N ALA A 33 62.86 12.91 23.37
CA ALA A 33 61.56 13.53 23.12
C ALA A 33 61.26 13.58 21.63
N MET A 34 62.21 13.97 20.77
CA MET A 34 62.02 13.94 19.31
C MET A 34 61.74 12.52 18.79
N ALA A 35 62.48 11.52 19.29
CA ALA A 35 62.24 10.12 18.92
C ALA A 35 60.87 9.61 19.42
N SER A 36 60.49 9.96 20.65
CA SER A 36 59.18 9.65 21.26
C SER A 36 58.04 10.31 20.49
N THR A 37 58.14 11.61 20.22
CA THR A 37 57.15 12.39 19.47
C THR A 37 56.99 11.82 18.07
N SER A 38 58.09 11.58 17.35
CA SER A 38 58.04 10.99 16.01
C SER A 38 57.34 9.61 16.01
N SER A 39 57.65 8.75 16.99
CA SER A 39 57.00 7.45 17.14
C SER A 39 55.50 7.58 17.47
N ASN A 40 55.13 8.50 18.36
CA ASN A 40 53.74 8.74 18.76
C ASN A 40 52.91 9.34 17.61
N ILE A 41 53.47 10.30 16.87
CA ILE A 41 52.84 10.87 15.67
C ILE A 41 52.62 9.76 14.65
N ASN A 42 53.64 8.94 14.38
CA ASN A 42 53.52 7.87 13.38
C ASN A 42 52.44 6.85 13.76
N LYS A 43 52.39 6.43 15.03
CA LYS A 43 51.35 5.52 15.53
C LYS A 43 49.95 6.14 15.42
N LEU A 44 49.77 7.36 15.95
CA LEU A 44 48.47 8.05 15.92
C LEU A 44 47.99 8.33 14.51
N TYR A 45 48.90 8.70 13.61
CA TYR A 45 48.59 8.92 12.21
C TYR A 45 48.15 7.61 11.55
N THR A 46 48.90 6.53 11.77
CA THR A 46 48.57 5.19 11.26
C THR A 46 47.19 4.73 11.73
N ASP A 47 46.91 4.78 13.03
CA ASP A 47 45.63 4.34 13.60
C ASP A 47 44.45 5.14 13.03
N ARG A 48 44.60 6.47 12.90
CA ARG A 48 43.55 7.35 12.36
C ARG A 48 43.35 7.16 10.87
N MET A 49 44.42 6.97 10.11
CA MET A 49 44.32 6.72 8.68
C MET A 49 43.67 5.37 8.40
N TRP A 50 44.05 4.35 9.14
CA TRP A 50 43.43 3.03 9.07
C TRP A 50 41.91 3.11 9.30
N GLN A 51 41.46 3.86 10.31
CA GLN A 51 40.03 4.08 10.56
C GLN A 51 39.37 4.86 9.41
N SER A 52 40.04 5.89 8.90
CA SER A 52 39.51 6.75 7.84
C SER A 52 39.30 6.00 6.53
N VAL A 53 40.28 5.21 6.09
CA VAL A 53 40.21 4.46 4.82
C VAL A 53 39.12 3.39 4.90
N ARG A 54 39.03 2.67 6.03
CA ARG A 54 37.99 1.63 6.22
C ARG A 54 36.60 2.19 6.33
N ASN A 55 36.44 3.32 7.01
CA ASN A 55 35.16 4.01 7.05
C ASN A 55 34.76 4.52 5.65
N ALA A 56 35.71 5.05 4.87
CA ALA A 56 35.43 5.47 3.50
C ALA A 56 35.00 4.29 2.60
N ALA A 57 35.71 3.16 2.68
CA ALA A 57 35.38 1.96 1.92
C ALA A 57 34.00 1.40 2.32
N PHE A 58 33.74 1.25 3.61
CA PHE A 58 32.42 0.82 4.10
C PHE A 58 31.32 1.77 3.61
N LEU A 59 31.49 3.09 3.76
CA LEU A 59 30.48 4.06 3.37
C LEU A 59 30.23 4.06 1.87
N ASP A 60 31.27 3.90 1.03
CA ASP A 60 31.11 3.82 -0.42
C ASP A 60 30.31 2.58 -0.82
N GLU A 61 30.73 1.39 -0.37
CA GLU A 61 30.07 0.13 -0.72
C GLU A 61 28.67 0.02 -0.13
N TYR A 62 28.48 0.43 1.13
CA TYR A 62 27.17 0.40 1.76
C TYR A 62 26.19 1.40 1.14
N SER A 63 26.69 2.54 0.65
CA SER A 63 25.90 3.50 -0.12
C SER A 63 25.41 2.91 -1.45
N LYS A 64 26.22 2.09 -2.15
CA LYS A 64 25.80 1.38 -3.38
C LYS A 64 24.65 0.41 -3.09
N PHE A 65 24.72 -0.35 -2.01
CA PHE A 65 23.66 -1.23 -1.56
C PHE A 65 22.37 -0.46 -1.21
N ASN A 66 22.47 0.60 -0.40
CA ASN A 66 21.31 1.40 -0.02
C ASN A 66 20.66 2.10 -1.21
N THR A 67 21.46 2.62 -2.14
CA THR A 67 20.98 3.18 -3.41
C THR A 67 20.18 2.13 -4.18
N THR A 68 20.68 0.89 -4.25
CA THR A 68 19.96 -0.22 -4.89
C THR A 68 18.60 -0.46 -4.24
N LYS A 69 18.52 -0.58 -2.91
CA LYS A 69 17.25 -0.74 -2.18
C LYS A 69 16.26 0.38 -2.49
N VAL A 70 16.71 1.63 -2.46
CA VAL A 70 15.86 2.81 -2.73
C VAL A 70 15.37 2.81 -4.18
N THR A 71 16.25 2.56 -5.14
CA THR A 71 15.90 2.48 -6.57
C THR A 71 14.91 1.35 -6.84
N VAL A 72 15.16 0.15 -6.33
CA VAL A 72 14.26 -1.00 -6.47
C VAL A 72 12.90 -0.68 -5.85
N ARG A 73 12.86 -0.18 -4.60
CA ARG A 73 11.60 0.19 -3.94
C ARG A 73 10.80 1.21 -4.75
N SER A 74 11.47 2.25 -5.25
CA SER A 74 10.82 3.29 -6.06
C SER A 74 10.25 2.72 -7.37
N ALA A 75 11.01 1.89 -8.07
CA ALA A 75 10.57 1.27 -9.33
C ALA A 75 9.39 0.33 -9.10
N ILE A 76 9.45 -0.52 -8.08
CA ILE A 76 8.38 -1.46 -7.75
C ILE A 76 7.10 -0.74 -7.32
N ASN A 77 7.19 0.31 -6.51
CA ASN A 77 6.01 1.10 -6.15
C ASN A 77 5.35 1.74 -7.37
N ASN A 78 6.13 2.23 -8.34
CA ASN A 78 5.59 2.74 -9.60
C ASN A 78 4.84 1.64 -10.39
N GLU A 79 5.39 0.43 -10.44
CA GLU A 79 4.71 -0.70 -11.09
C GLU A 79 3.45 -1.16 -10.33
N LEU A 80 3.42 -1.09 -8.99
CA LEU A 80 2.23 -1.40 -8.22
C LEU A 80 1.09 -0.39 -8.48
N GLU A 81 1.40 0.90 -8.61
CA GLU A 81 0.41 1.92 -9.00
C GLU A 81 -0.11 1.68 -10.43
N ASN A 82 0.77 1.24 -11.33
CA ASN A 82 0.42 0.85 -12.67
C ASN A 82 -0.52 -0.38 -12.72
N ASP A 83 -0.25 -1.39 -11.89
CA ASP A 83 -1.09 -2.57 -11.73
C ASP A 83 -2.49 -2.17 -11.23
N LYS A 84 -2.54 -1.34 -10.17
CA LYS A 84 -3.79 -0.84 -9.59
C LYS A 84 -4.64 -0.11 -10.63
N ALA A 85 -4.05 0.86 -11.33
CA ALA A 85 -4.74 1.63 -12.36
C ALA A 85 -5.29 0.73 -13.50
N LEU A 86 -4.61 -0.38 -13.79
CA LEU A 86 -5.07 -1.34 -14.78
C LEU A 86 -6.26 -2.17 -14.27
N TYR A 87 -6.22 -2.63 -13.02
CA TYR A 87 -7.34 -3.36 -12.44
C TYR A 87 -8.60 -2.49 -12.31
N GLU A 88 -8.44 -1.22 -11.93
CA GLU A 88 -9.54 -0.26 -11.91
C GLU A 88 -10.17 -0.10 -13.31
N LYS A 89 -9.37 -0.03 -14.38
CA LYS A 89 -9.88 0.03 -15.76
C LYS A 89 -10.67 -1.22 -16.14
N ILE A 90 -10.20 -2.41 -15.76
CA ILE A 90 -10.92 -3.67 -16.01
C ILE A 90 -12.26 -3.65 -15.26
N ALA A 91 -12.27 -3.28 -13.98
CA ALA A 91 -13.48 -3.19 -13.17
C ALA A 91 -14.48 -2.19 -13.78
N ILE A 92 -14.02 -1.01 -14.21
CA ILE A 92 -14.84 -0.03 -14.93
C ILE A 92 -15.46 -0.66 -16.17
N LYS A 93 -14.68 -1.41 -16.96
CA LYS A 93 -15.20 -2.05 -18.17
C LYS A 93 -16.31 -3.08 -17.88
N TYR A 94 -16.13 -3.88 -16.83
CA TYR A 94 -17.14 -4.85 -16.39
C TYR A 94 -18.42 -4.15 -15.91
N ASN A 95 -18.24 -3.08 -15.14
CA ASN A 95 -19.31 -2.21 -14.65
C ASN A 95 -20.10 -1.60 -15.82
N GLU A 96 -19.43 -1.02 -16.80
CA GLU A 96 -20.04 -0.44 -18.01
C GLU A 96 -20.90 -1.47 -18.76
N TRP A 97 -20.37 -2.67 -18.96
CA TRP A 97 -21.08 -3.73 -19.68
C TRP A 97 -22.35 -4.17 -18.95
N ILE A 98 -22.26 -4.50 -17.67
CA ILE A 98 -23.43 -4.97 -16.94
C ILE A 98 -24.47 -3.86 -16.75
N ILE A 99 -24.04 -2.59 -16.54
CA ILE A 99 -24.95 -1.45 -16.48
C ILE A 99 -25.66 -1.25 -17.82
N SER A 100 -24.94 -1.44 -18.94
CA SER A 100 -25.53 -1.38 -20.27
C SER A 100 -26.61 -2.44 -20.45
N ASP A 101 -26.34 -3.67 -20.01
CA ASP A 101 -27.32 -4.78 -20.06
C ASP A 101 -28.55 -4.47 -19.20
N ILE A 102 -28.37 -4.04 -17.94
CA ILE A 102 -29.48 -3.64 -17.03
C ILE A 102 -30.32 -2.51 -17.65
N SER A 103 -29.65 -1.49 -18.20
CA SER A 103 -30.31 -0.33 -18.83
C SER A 103 -31.11 -0.75 -20.06
N ASN A 104 -30.55 -1.65 -20.87
CA ASN A 104 -31.22 -2.20 -22.04
C ASN A 104 -32.47 -3.00 -21.65
N PHE A 105 -32.41 -3.82 -20.60
CA PHE A 105 -33.56 -4.52 -20.04
C PHE A 105 -34.66 -3.55 -19.64
N LYS A 106 -34.32 -2.53 -18.84
CA LYS A 106 -35.29 -1.51 -18.39
C LYS A 106 -35.94 -0.81 -19.58
N LYS A 107 -35.15 -0.43 -20.58
CA LYS A 107 -35.63 0.24 -21.80
C LYS A 107 -36.55 -0.65 -22.63
N ILE A 108 -36.20 -1.90 -22.87
CA ILE A 108 -36.99 -2.81 -23.70
C ILE A 108 -38.30 -3.19 -23.00
N ILE A 109 -38.27 -3.50 -21.70
CA ILE A 109 -39.48 -3.82 -20.93
C ILE A 109 -40.42 -2.62 -20.95
N THR A 110 -39.94 -1.45 -20.52
CA THR A 110 -40.78 -0.24 -20.46
C THR A 110 -41.19 0.27 -21.83
N GLY A 111 -40.40 0.06 -22.88
CA GLY A 111 -40.71 0.50 -24.24
C GLY A 111 -41.62 -0.44 -25.03
N SER A 112 -41.80 -1.69 -24.58
CA SER A 112 -42.62 -2.67 -25.29
C SER A 112 -44.11 -2.31 -25.26
N GLN A 113 -44.80 -2.56 -26.37
CA GLN A 113 -46.24 -2.30 -26.47
C GLN A 113 -47.01 -3.18 -25.48
N TYR A 114 -46.58 -4.43 -25.29
CA TYR A 114 -47.18 -5.36 -24.33
C TYR A 114 -47.24 -4.77 -22.90
N TYR A 115 -46.13 -4.19 -22.43
CA TYR A 115 -46.08 -3.56 -21.11
C TYR A 115 -46.98 -2.32 -21.04
N GLN A 116 -46.94 -1.48 -22.08
CA GLN A 116 -47.73 -0.25 -22.13
C GLN A 116 -49.24 -0.52 -22.14
N ASP A 117 -49.70 -1.49 -22.92
CA ASP A 117 -51.11 -1.88 -22.98
C ASP A 117 -51.62 -2.34 -21.61
N LYS A 118 -50.83 -3.17 -20.91
CA LYS A 118 -51.18 -3.66 -19.57
C LYS A 118 -51.13 -2.55 -18.51
N LYS A 119 -50.16 -1.64 -18.61
CA LYS A 119 -50.07 -0.46 -17.75
C LYS A 119 -51.24 0.49 -17.95
N GLU A 120 -51.71 0.65 -19.18
CA GLU A 120 -52.89 1.45 -19.49
C GLU A 120 -54.17 0.85 -18.87
N ILE A 121 -54.28 -0.48 -18.82
CA ILE A 121 -55.37 -1.16 -18.10
C ILE A 121 -55.34 -0.81 -16.60
N GLU A 122 -54.17 -0.84 -15.95
CA GLU A 122 -54.05 -0.43 -14.54
C GLU A 122 -54.48 1.02 -14.33
N ILE A 123 -53.99 1.94 -15.16
CA ILE A 123 -54.30 3.36 -15.05
C ILE A 123 -55.81 3.60 -15.22
N LYS A 124 -56.43 2.99 -16.24
CA LYS A 124 -57.87 3.07 -16.47
C LYS A 124 -58.66 2.47 -15.32
N LEU A 125 -58.25 1.30 -14.82
CA LEU A 125 -58.92 0.65 -13.69
C LEU A 125 -58.94 1.57 -12.46
N MET A 126 -57.80 2.16 -12.10
CA MET A 126 -57.71 3.05 -10.94
C MET A 126 -58.55 4.32 -11.12
N ALA A 127 -58.57 4.89 -12.33
CA ALA A 127 -59.39 6.06 -12.65
C ALA A 127 -60.89 5.75 -12.54
N GLU A 128 -61.34 4.67 -13.16
CA GLU A 128 -62.75 4.26 -13.16
C GLU A 128 -63.25 3.91 -11.75
N LEU A 129 -62.40 3.27 -10.91
CA LEU A 129 -62.73 2.99 -9.50
C LEU A 129 -62.93 4.29 -8.71
N GLY A 130 -62.01 5.25 -8.85
CA GLY A 130 -62.13 6.55 -8.18
C GLY A 130 -63.33 7.37 -8.64
N ASP A 131 -63.59 7.43 -9.96
CA ASP A 131 -64.75 8.14 -10.51
C ASP A 131 -66.08 7.51 -10.05
N MET A 132 -66.12 6.18 -9.95
CA MET A 132 -67.26 5.45 -9.41
C MET A 132 -67.49 5.78 -7.93
N GLU A 133 -66.45 5.80 -7.10
CA GLU A 133 -66.55 6.15 -5.67
C GLU A 133 -67.09 7.57 -5.49
N VAL A 134 -66.52 8.55 -6.20
CA VAL A 134 -66.95 9.96 -6.15
C VAL A 134 -68.42 10.10 -6.51
N GLN A 135 -68.86 9.46 -7.59
CA GLN A 135 -70.26 9.56 -8.03
C GLN A 135 -71.24 8.86 -7.10
N ALA A 136 -70.86 7.69 -6.57
CA ALA A 136 -71.74 6.93 -5.71
C ALA A 136 -71.85 7.53 -4.31
N THR A 137 -70.88 8.33 -3.88
CA THR A 137 -70.86 8.99 -2.56
C THR A 137 -71.23 10.48 -2.60
N ASP A 138 -71.72 10.99 -3.74
CA ASP A 138 -72.18 12.38 -3.89
C ASP A 138 -73.17 12.75 -2.75
N PRO A 139 -72.85 13.74 -1.90
CA PRO A 139 -73.72 14.14 -0.79
C PRO A 139 -75.11 14.63 -1.22
N LEU A 140 -75.23 15.15 -2.45
CA LEU A 140 -76.49 15.66 -3.00
C LEU A 140 -77.34 14.56 -3.64
N ALA A 141 -76.73 13.45 -4.06
CA ALA A 141 -77.39 12.36 -4.77
C ALA A 141 -76.71 11.00 -4.51
N PRO A 142 -76.69 10.48 -3.26
CA PRO A 142 -75.96 9.27 -2.93
C PRO A 142 -76.56 8.03 -3.60
N GLY A 143 -75.68 7.18 -4.14
CA GLY A 143 -76.02 5.91 -4.77
C GLY A 143 -75.52 5.77 -6.21
N CYS A 144 -75.58 4.55 -6.75
CA CYS A 144 -75.03 4.28 -8.07
C CYS A 144 -76.04 4.57 -9.19
N GLY A 145 -76.08 5.82 -9.65
CA GLY A 145 -76.88 6.29 -10.79
C GLY A 145 -76.40 5.78 -12.16
N VAL A 146 -76.87 6.37 -13.26
CA VAL A 146 -76.53 5.93 -14.63
C VAL A 146 -75.02 6.01 -14.89
N LYS A 147 -74.38 7.13 -14.54
CA LYS A 147 -72.94 7.33 -14.75
C LYS A 147 -72.09 6.37 -13.91
N CYS A 148 -72.40 6.21 -12.62
CA CYS A 148 -71.72 5.23 -11.77
C CYS A 148 -71.81 3.80 -12.33
N ARG A 149 -72.97 3.42 -12.90
CA ARG A 149 -73.13 2.12 -13.57
C ARG A 149 -72.30 1.99 -14.85
N GLN A 150 -72.03 3.08 -15.55
CA GLN A 150 -71.12 3.07 -16.72
C GLN A 150 -69.69 2.80 -16.26
N HIS A 151 -69.21 3.47 -15.21
CA HIS A 151 -67.89 3.20 -14.63
C HIS A 151 -67.76 1.74 -14.15
N ALA A 152 -68.76 1.23 -13.43
CA ALA A 152 -68.79 -0.17 -13.02
C ALA A 152 -68.76 -1.15 -14.21
N SER A 153 -69.40 -0.81 -15.34
CA SER A 153 -69.34 -1.59 -16.57
C SER A 153 -67.93 -1.59 -17.17
N ALA A 154 -67.30 -0.41 -17.27
CA ALA A 154 -65.94 -0.28 -17.76
C ALA A 154 -64.95 -1.08 -16.89
N ILE A 155 -65.09 -1.02 -15.56
CA ILE A 155 -64.28 -1.82 -14.62
C ILE A 155 -64.48 -3.33 -14.86
N ASN A 156 -65.71 -3.78 -15.11
CA ASN A 156 -66.00 -5.18 -15.40
C ASN A 156 -65.39 -5.65 -16.73
N GLU A 157 -65.29 -4.76 -17.72
CA GLU A 157 -64.61 -5.03 -18.98
C GLU A 157 -63.09 -5.08 -18.81
N LEU A 158 -62.53 -4.16 -18.01
CA LEU A 158 -61.11 -4.11 -17.71
C LEU A 158 -60.63 -5.30 -16.88
N VAL A 159 -61.42 -5.72 -15.89
CA VAL A 159 -61.12 -6.85 -14.98
C VAL A 159 -62.38 -7.73 -14.82
N PRO A 160 -62.56 -8.76 -15.66
CA PRO A 160 -63.71 -9.64 -15.60
C PRO A 160 -63.71 -10.52 -14.34
N THR A 161 -64.75 -10.44 -13.51
CA THR A 161 -64.94 -11.32 -12.33
C THR A 161 -66.38 -11.80 -12.25
N THR A 162 -66.60 -13.00 -11.71
CA THR A 162 -67.92 -13.67 -11.66
C THR A 162 -68.77 -13.27 -10.46
N GLN A 163 -68.24 -12.45 -9.54
CA GLN A 163 -68.96 -11.93 -8.38
C GLN A 163 -68.71 -10.44 -8.28
N THR A 164 -69.75 -9.64 -8.51
CA THR A 164 -69.79 -8.25 -8.08
C THR A 164 -71.25 -7.82 -7.99
N ILE A 165 -71.74 -7.59 -6.77
CA ILE A 165 -73.06 -6.99 -6.54
C ILE A 165 -72.87 -5.47 -6.56
N LEU A 166 -73.25 -4.85 -7.68
CA LEU A 166 -73.32 -3.39 -7.83
C LEU A 166 -74.20 -2.78 -6.71
N PRO A 167 -73.86 -1.58 -6.18
CA PRO A 167 -74.45 -1.09 -4.94
C PRO A 167 -75.97 -0.93 -5.04
N LYS A 168 -76.70 -1.64 -4.18
CA LYS A 168 -78.06 -1.27 -3.79
C LYS A 168 -78.00 -0.94 -2.30
N GLY A 169 -77.98 0.34 -1.96
CA GLY A 169 -78.02 0.84 -0.59
C GLY A 169 -79.01 1.99 -0.48
N ARG A 170 -79.72 2.12 0.64
CA ARG A 170 -80.62 3.26 0.90
C ARG A 170 -79.93 4.33 1.75
N LYS A 171 -78.82 4.00 2.42
CA LYS A 171 -78.04 4.87 3.31
C LYS A 171 -76.60 5.02 2.80
N LEU A 172 -75.98 6.18 3.03
CA LEU A 172 -74.62 6.49 2.58
C LEU A 172 -73.57 5.47 3.08
N GLU A 173 -73.66 5.03 4.33
CA GLU A 173 -72.73 4.03 4.89
C GLU A 173 -72.84 2.66 4.20
N GLU A 174 -74.06 2.23 3.85
CA GLU A 174 -74.27 1.00 3.08
C GLU A 174 -73.70 1.12 1.66
N ILE A 175 -73.76 2.31 1.07
CA ILE A 175 -73.21 2.58 -0.25
C ILE A 175 -71.68 2.51 -0.20
N LYS A 176 -71.04 3.20 0.76
CA LYS A 176 -69.58 3.13 0.98
C LYS A 176 -69.08 1.71 1.19
N ALA A 177 -69.74 0.94 2.05
CA ALA A 177 -69.36 -0.45 2.32
C ALA A 177 -69.47 -1.35 1.07
N ASN A 178 -70.50 -1.15 0.24
CA ASN A 178 -70.67 -1.91 -1.00
C ASN A 178 -69.64 -1.52 -2.08
N ILE A 179 -69.31 -0.23 -2.19
CA ILE A 179 -68.25 0.27 -3.09
C ILE A 179 -66.91 -0.34 -2.70
N GLN A 180 -66.54 -0.22 -1.42
CA GLN A 180 -65.29 -0.76 -0.90
C GLN A 180 -65.19 -2.28 -1.15
N ARG A 181 -66.29 -3.03 -1.02
CA ARG A 181 -66.31 -4.46 -1.36
C ARG A 181 -66.06 -4.69 -2.85
N PHE A 182 -66.73 -3.93 -3.74
CA PHE A 182 -66.57 -4.04 -5.18
C PHE A 182 -65.12 -3.71 -5.60
N GLU A 183 -64.56 -2.62 -5.08
CA GLU A 183 -63.18 -2.21 -5.32
C GLU A 183 -62.20 -3.30 -4.87
N ASN A 184 -62.38 -3.81 -3.64
CA ASN A 184 -61.55 -4.88 -3.12
C ASN A 184 -61.64 -6.15 -3.98
N GLU A 185 -62.83 -6.57 -4.41
CA GLU A 185 -63.00 -7.73 -5.29
C GLU A 185 -62.27 -7.56 -6.63
N LYS A 186 -62.35 -6.37 -7.23
CA LYS A 186 -61.70 -6.05 -8.51
C LYS A 186 -60.19 -5.92 -8.40
N LEU A 187 -59.71 -5.19 -7.39
CA LEU A 187 -58.29 -5.06 -7.14
C LEU A 187 -57.68 -6.39 -6.71
N ASN A 188 -58.36 -7.19 -5.89
CA ASN A 188 -57.92 -8.55 -5.61
C ASN A 188 -57.82 -9.38 -6.89
N ALA A 189 -58.81 -9.33 -7.78
CA ALA A 189 -58.73 -10.05 -9.05
C ALA A 189 -57.56 -9.57 -9.91
N PHE A 190 -57.35 -8.26 -10.01
CA PHE A 190 -56.24 -7.67 -10.74
C PHE A 190 -54.87 -8.07 -10.15
N CYS A 191 -54.72 -8.07 -8.82
CA CYS A 191 -53.45 -8.28 -8.12
C CYS A 191 -53.15 -9.77 -7.84
N SER A 192 -54.16 -10.64 -7.74
CA SER A 192 -54.00 -12.05 -7.35
C SER A 192 -54.25 -13.07 -8.47
N GLN A 193 -54.84 -12.69 -9.61
CA GLN A 193 -55.19 -13.63 -10.69
C GLN A 193 -54.17 -13.69 -11.83
N GLY A 194 -54.07 -14.88 -12.42
CA GLY A 194 -53.09 -15.22 -13.46
C GLY A 194 -53.13 -14.33 -14.72
N ALA A 195 -54.27 -13.76 -15.10
CA ALA A 195 -54.40 -12.96 -16.33
C ALA A 195 -53.54 -11.67 -16.35
N TYR A 196 -53.11 -11.19 -15.17
CA TYR A 196 -52.24 -10.02 -15.01
C TYR A 196 -50.91 -10.37 -14.32
N ALA A 197 -50.63 -11.66 -14.06
CA ALA A 197 -49.39 -12.08 -13.40
C ALA A 197 -48.14 -11.61 -14.17
N ASP A 198 -48.16 -11.73 -15.49
CA ASP A 198 -47.07 -11.26 -16.36
C ASP A 198 -46.85 -9.75 -16.23
N PHE A 199 -47.94 -8.96 -16.12
CA PHE A 199 -47.82 -7.51 -15.91
C PHE A 199 -47.17 -7.19 -14.57
N HIS A 200 -47.61 -7.84 -13.48
CA HIS A 200 -47.03 -7.63 -12.15
C HIS A 200 -45.58 -8.07 -12.07
N LEU A 201 -45.21 -9.16 -12.76
CA LEU A 201 -43.81 -9.56 -12.93
C LEU A 201 -43.00 -8.45 -13.59
N LEU A 202 -43.43 -7.95 -14.74
CA LEU A 202 -42.72 -6.88 -15.46
C LEU A 202 -42.65 -5.58 -14.65
N LYS A 203 -43.75 -5.21 -13.99
CA LYS A 203 -43.82 -4.03 -13.12
C LYS A 203 -42.85 -4.15 -11.94
N GLY A 204 -42.79 -5.32 -11.29
CA GLY A 204 -41.85 -5.60 -10.21
C GLY A 204 -40.37 -5.56 -10.63
N LEU A 205 -40.07 -5.76 -11.92
CA LEU A 205 -38.72 -5.58 -12.46
C LEU A 205 -38.32 -4.11 -12.59
N VAL A 206 -39.24 -3.24 -13.03
CA VAL A 206 -38.90 -1.87 -13.51
C VAL A 206 -39.42 -0.72 -12.64
N GLU A 207 -40.40 -0.96 -11.76
CA GLU A 207 -41.06 0.09 -10.98
C GLU A 207 -40.88 -0.10 -9.47
N VAL A 208 -40.77 1.02 -8.75
CA VAL A 208 -40.86 1.04 -7.29
C VAL A 208 -42.33 0.93 -6.89
N ILE A 209 -42.68 -0.21 -6.32
CA ILE A 209 -44.03 -0.47 -5.82
C ILE A 209 -44.04 -0.13 -4.31
N PRO A 210 -44.75 0.93 -3.88
CA PRO A 210 -44.80 1.32 -2.47
C PRO A 210 -45.67 0.33 -1.67
N ALA A 211 -45.39 0.22 -0.36
CA ALA A 211 -46.20 -0.61 0.54
C ALA A 211 -47.67 -0.15 0.64
N SER A 212 -47.96 1.10 0.27
CA SER A 212 -49.32 1.63 0.17
C SER A 212 -50.08 1.21 -1.10
N ASN A 213 -49.41 0.58 -2.08
CA ASN A 213 -50.09 0.05 -3.26
C ASN A 213 -51.04 -1.08 -2.84
N TYR A 214 -52.28 -1.09 -3.35
CA TYR A 214 -53.25 -2.13 -2.98
C TYR A 214 -52.70 -3.54 -3.21
N CYS A 215 -52.07 -3.80 -4.34
CA CYS A 215 -51.54 -5.12 -4.67
C CYS A 215 -50.50 -5.60 -3.66
N ALA A 216 -49.74 -4.69 -3.04
CA ALA A 216 -48.79 -5.02 -1.98
C ALA A 216 -49.47 -5.61 -0.73
N SER A 217 -50.76 -5.33 -0.51
CA SER A 217 -51.55 -5.89 0.59
C SER A 217 -52.19 -7.25 0.27
N VAL A 218 -52.10 -7.70 -0.99
CA VAL A 218 -52.76 -8.92 -1.46
C VAL A 218 -51.79 -10.11 -1.40
N GLY A 219 -51.94 -10.93 -0.36
CA GLY A 219 -51.18 -12.18 -0.21
C GLY A 219 -49.67 -11.96 -0.12
N ASP A 220 -48.91 -12.70 -0.92
CA ASP A 220 -47.45 -12.76 -1.01
C ASP A 220 -46.90 -11.97 -2.21
N TYR A 221 -47.55 -10.84 -2.56
CA TYR A 221 -47.26 -10.08 -3.77
C TYR A 221 -45.77 -9.73 -3.96
N PHE A 222 -45.12 -9.21 -2.91
CA PHE A 222 -43.70 -8.86 -2.98
C PHE A 222 -42.78 -10.07 -3.08
N ASP A 223 -43.15 -11.21 -2.48
CA ASP A 223 -42.36 -12.43 -2.57
C ASP A 223 -42.41 -13.00 -4.00
N LYS A 224 -43.55 -12.83 -4.68
CA LYS A 224 -43.75 -13.28 -6.06
C LYS A 224 -43.13 -12.37 -7.11
N TYR A 225 -43.41 -11.07 -7.04
CA TYR A 225 -43.11 -10.14 -8.12
C TYR A 225 -41.99 -9.16 -7.78
N GLY A 226 -41.70 -8.96 -6.50
CA GLY A 226 -40.70 -8.00 -6.05
C GLY A 226 -41.08 -6.55 -6.30
N SER A 227 -40.08 -5.68 -6.22
CA SER A 227 -40.20 -4.24 -6.45
C SER A 227 -38.85 -3.71 -6.92
N ASN A 228 -38.87 -3.02 -8.05
CA ASN A 228 -37.72 -2.41 -8.74
C ASN A 228 -36.47 -3.31 -8.81
N LYS A 229 -36.64 -4.57 -9.22
CA LYS A 229 -35.56 -5.57 -9.17
C LYS A 229 -34.34 -5.19 -10.00
N LEU A 230 -34.52 -4.57 -11.18
CA LEU A 230 -33.40 -4.16 -12.04
C LEU A 230 -32.57 -3.04 -11.41
N GLU A 231 -33.20 -2.11 -10.68
CA GLU A 231 -32.47 -1.06 -9.97
C GLU A 231 -31.67 -1.64 -8.79
N LYS A 232 -32.22 -2.63 -8.08
CA LYS A 232 -31.47 -3.32 -7.01
C LYS A 232 -30.24 -4.06 -7.55
N LEU A 233 -30.34 -4.62 -8.75
CA LEU A 233 -29.17 -5.19 -9.43
C LEU A 233 -28.16 -4.12 -9.83
N PHE A 234 -28.61 -2.96 -10.29
CA PHE A 234 -27.75 -1.80 -10.58
C PHE A 234 -27.00 -1.32 -9.33
N GLU A 235 -27.69 -1.17 -8.20
CA GLU A 235 -27.09 -0.78 -6.93
C GLU A 235 -26.04 -1.79 -6.44
N ARG A 236 -26.30 -3.09 -6.63
CA ARG A 236 -25.38 -4.18 -6.25
C ARG A 236 -24.08 -4.21 -7.07
N VAL A 237 -24.11 -3.69 -8.29
CA VAL A 237 -22.96 -3.68 -9.22
C VAL A 237 -21.91 -2.62 -8.86
N GLY A 238 -22.25 -1.64 -8.02
CA GLY A 238 -21.44 -0.46 -7.71
C GLY A 238 -19.91 -0.69 -7.69
N LEU A 239 -19.17 0.28 -8.22
CA LEU A 239 -17.71 0.15 -8.42
C LEU A 239 -16.97 0.17 -7.08
N PRO A 240 -16.27 -0.93 -6.68
CA PRO A 240 -15.50 -0.97 -5.45
C PRO A 240 -14.11 -0.34 -5.63
N SER A 241 -13.42 -0.11 -4.51
CA SER A 241 -11.96 0.15 -4.55
C SER A 241 -11.26 -1.15 -4.93
N ILE A 242 -10.34 -1.08 -5.89
CA ILE A 242 -9.54 -2.23 -6.33
C ILE A 242 -8.09 -1.97 -5.96
N GLU A 243 -7.56 -2.67 -4.96
CA GLU A 243 -6.18 -2.52 -4.51
C GLU A 243 -5.27 -3.64 -5.01
N ASN A 244 -5.85 -4.80 -5.34
CA ASN A 244 -5.11 -5.99 -5.73
C ASN A 244 -5.92 -6.92 -6.66
N ALA A 245 -5.30 -8.00 -7.12
CA ALA A 245 -5.92 -8.97 -8.01
C ALA A 245 -7.10 -9.74 -7.37
N GLN A 246 -7.07 -9.95 -6.06
CA GLN A 246 -8.15 -10.62 -5.33
C GLN A 246 -9.41 -9.74 -5.28
N ASP A 247 -9.26 -8.43 -5.12
CA ASP A 247 -10.37 -7.48 -5.17
C ASP A 247 -11.04 -7.50 -6.54
N LEU A 248 -10.24 -7.49 -7.62
CA LEU A 248 -10.74 -7.59 -8.99
C LEU A 248 -11.46 -8.93 -9.25
N THR A 249 -10.89 -10.04 -8.76
CA THR A 249 -11.50 -11.37 -8.87
C THR A 249 -12.85 -11.41 -8.17
N SER A 250 -12.91 -10.92 -6.93
CA SER A 250 -14.15 -10.84 -6.14
C SER A 250 -15.19 -9.95 -6.81
N TYR A 251 -14.75 -8.86 -7.45
CA TYR A 251 -15.65 -8.00 -8.22
C TYR A 251 -16.19 -8.71 -9.46
N SER A 252 -15.34 -9.40 -10.23
CA SER A 252 -15.75 -10.19 -11.39
C SER A 252 -16.79 -11.26 -11.03
N GLU A 253 -16.61 -11.94 -9.90
CA GLU A 253 -17.58 -12.91 -9.39
C GLU A 253 -18.95 -12.27 -9.08
N ASN A 254 -18.96 -11.07 -8.47
CA ASN A 254 -20.21 -10.34 -8.24
C ASN A 254 -20.89 -9.96 -9.57
N ILE A 255 -20.13 -9.52 -10.56
CA ILE A 255 -20.65 -9.17 -11.89
C ILE A 255 -21.24 -10.40 -12.59
N LEU A 256 -20.56 -11.55 -12.52
CA LEU A 256 -21.09 -12.81 -13.05
C LEU A 256 -22.39 -13.25 -12.36
N ALA A 257 -22.48 -13.07 -11.05
CA ALA A 257 -23.70 -13.38 -10.32
C ALA A 257 -24.87 -12.46 -10.72
N VAL A 258 -24.61 -11.16 -10.95
CA VAL A 258 -25.63 -10.23 -11.48
C VAL A 258 -26.00 -10.56 -12.92
N SER A 259 -25.04 -10.93 -13.76
CA SER A 259 -25.29 -11.41 -15.13
C SER A 259 -26.19 -12.66 -15.12
N ALA A 260 -25.94 -13.62 -14.23
CA ALA A 260 -26.80 -14.80 -14.06
C ALA A 260 -28.23 -14.43 -13.64
N ASP A 261 -28.39 -13.46 -12.72
CA ASP A 261 -29.71 -12.93 -12.33
C ASP A 261 -30.45 -12.31 -13.54
N LEU A 262 -29.75 -11.53 -14.37
CA LEU A 262 -30.32 -10.96 -15.61
C LEU A 262 -30.68 -12.04 -16.62
N GLN A 263 -29.85 -13.08 -16.76
CA GLN A 263 -30.13 -14.19 -17.67
C GLN A 263 -31.38 -14.94 -17.24
N ALA A 264 -31.55 -15.19 -15.94
CA ALA A 264 -32.77 -15.78 -15.40
C ALA A 264 -34.00 -14.91 -15.67
N ILE A 265 -33.89 -13.58 -15.50
CA ILE A 265 -34.96 -12.64 -15.87
C ILE A 265 -35.29 -12.75 -17.36
N SER A 266 -34.27 -12.74 -18.23
CA SER A 266 -34.42 -12.84 -19.68
C SER A 266 -35.20 -14.09 -20.08
N VAL A 267 -34.83 -15.24 -19.53
CA VAL A 267 -35.50 -16.52 -19.79
C VAL A 267 -36.96 -16.45 -19.36
N ASN A 268 -37.24 -15.96 -18.15
CA ASN A 268 -38.59 -15.88 -17.59
C ASN A 268 -39.55 -15.02 -18.41
N ILE A 269 -39.06 -13.95 -19.05
CA ILE A 269 -39.92 -13.03 -19.83
C ILE A 269 -39.88 -13.28 -21.34
N SER A 270 -38.95 -14.11 -21.83
CA SER A 270 -38.71 -14.31 -23.27
C SER A 270 -39.93 -14.74 -24.08
N THR A 271 -40.88 -15.44 -23.45
CA THR A 271 -42.09 -15.97 -24.11
C THR A 271 -43.29 -15.02 -24.06
N LEU A 272 -43.21 -13.90 -23.34
CA LEU A 272 -44.35 -12.99 -23.15
C LEU A 272 -44.65 -12.18 -24.43
N THR A 273 -43.60 -11.78 -25.15
CA THR A 273 -43.70 -11.06 -26.42
C THR A 273 -42.40 -11.25 -27.23
N PRO A 274 -42.46 -11.25 -28.59
CA PRO A 274 -41.27 -11.29 -29.43
C PRO A 274 -40.23 -10.22 -29.11
N ASP A 275 -40.63 -9.05 -28.59
CA ASP A 275 -39.71 -7.98 -28.21
C ASP A 275 -38.69 -8.44 -27.16
N TYR A 276 -39.11 -9.29 -26.21
CA TYR A 276 -38.27 -9.76 -25.11
C TYR A 276 -37.36 -10.92 -25.52
N ALA A 277 -37.69 -11.64 -26.58
CA ALA A 277 -36.79 -12.66 -27.14
C ALA A 277 -35.47 -12.05 -27.67
N SER A 278 -35.44 -10.73 -27.89
CA SER A 278 -34.24 -10.00 -28.31
C SER A 278 -33.30 -9.63 -27.15
N LEU A 279 -33.73 -9.80 -25.89
CA LEU A 279 -32.91 -9.51 -24.73
C LEU A 279 -31.72 -10.46 -24.66
N LYS A 280 -30.54 -9.89 -24.82
CA LYS A 280 -29.26 -10.59 -24.69
C LYS A 280 -28.59 -10.12 -23.41
N VAL A 281 -27.99 -11.06 -22.71
CA VAL A 281 -27.15 -10.83 -21.55
C VAL A 281 -25.76 -11.29 -21.93
N ARG A 282 -24.75 -10.47 -21.64
CA ARG A 282 -23.36 -10.90 -21.76
C ARG A 282 -23.09 -11.98 -20.72
N THR A 283 -22.60 -13.13 -21.16
CA THR A 283 -22.22 -14.25 -20.26
C THR A 283 -20.71 -14.35 -20.06
N GLU A 284 -19.94 -13.56 -20.79
CA GLU A 284 -18.48 -13.60 -20.78
C GLU A 284 -17.94 -12.39 -20.01
N TYR A 285 -17.53 -12.65 -18.77
CA TYR A 285 -16.73 -11.76 -17.93
C TYR A 285 -15.50 -12.55 -17.51
N PRO A 286 -14.32 -12.26 -18.08
CA PRO A 286 -13.15 -13.04 -17.78
C PRO A 286 -12.73 -12.94 -16.31
N ASN A 287 -12.61 -14.09 -15.67
CA ASN A 287 -12.10 -14.17 -14.30
C ASN A 287 -10.58 -14.32 -14.25
N ALA A 288 -9.97 -14.81 -15.33
CA ALA A 288 -8.52 -14.85 -15.46
C ALA A 288 -8.01 -13.46 -15.87
N LEU A 289 -7.02 -12.96 -15.15
CA LEU A 289 -6.48 -11.61 -15.37
C LEU A 289 -5.96 -11.42 -16.80
N ASN A 290 -5.30 -12.43 -17.39
CA ASN A 290 -4.79 -12.37 -18.76
C ASN A 290 -5.91 -12.17 -19.79
N ASP A 291 -7.05 -12.84 -19.60
CA ASP A 291 -8.20 -12.72 -20.47
C ASP A 291 -8.91 -11.37 -20.28
N ALA A 292 -8.90 -10.86 -19.04
CA ALA A 292 -9.43 -9.54 -18.70
C ALA A 292 -8.62 -8.39 -19.32
N ILE A 293 -7.29 -8.53 -19.40
CA ILE A 293 -6.41 -7.59 -20.10
C ILE A 293 -6.72 -7.58 -21.59
N ALA A 294 -6.96 -8.75 -22.21
CA ALA A 294 -7.25 -8.85 -23.64
C ALA A 294 -8.51 -8.06 -24.06
N ILE A 295 -9.45 -7.82 -23.13
CA ILE A 295 -10.61 -6.96 -23.37
C ILE A 295 -10.21 -5.50 -23.61
N LEU A 296 -9.15 -5.02 -22.95
CA LEU A 296 -8.66 -3.66 -23.08
C LEU A 296 -7.82 -3.45 -24.35
N GLU A 297 -7.32 -4.53 -24.97
CA GLU A 297 -6.45 -4.47 -26.17
C GLU A 297 -7.16 -3.92 -27.43
N ASN A 298 -8.50 -3.81 -27.44
CA ASN A 298 -9.23 -3.11 -28.51
C ASN A 298 -9.13 -1.57 -28.44
N ASP A 299 -8.54 -1.00 -27.37
CA ASP A 299 -8.44 0.45 -27.13
C ASP A 299 -7.05 1.06 -27.41
N ASN A 300 -6.22 0.41 -28.25
CA ASN A 300 -4.94 0.99 -28.73
C ASN A 300 -3.91 1.28 -27.61
N THR A 301 -4.00 0.54 -26.51
CA THR A 301 -3.04 0.59 -25.40
C THR A 301 -1.99 -0.51 -25.54
N ASP A 302 -0.76 -0.10 -25.31
CA ASP A 302 0.47 -0.88 -25.40
C ASP A 302 0.33 -2.35 -24.89
N PRO A 303 0.59 -3.34 -25.75
CA PRO A 303 0.52 -4.77 -25.41
C PRO A 303 1.62 -5.27 -24.44
N ASP A 304 2.51 -4.41 -23.92
CA ASP A 304 3.65 -4.79 -23.07
C ASP A 304 3.38 -4.83 -21.54
N ARG A 305 2.12 -4.85 -21.07
CA ARG A 305 1.79 -5.10 -19.65
C ARG A 305 1.13 -6.45 -19.38
N ARG A 306 1.61 -7.50 -20.06
CA ARG A 306 1.08 -8.88 -19.97
C ARG A 306 1.62 -9.74 -18.83
N ASP A 307 2.40 -9.17 -17.91
CA ASP A 307 3.01 -9.89 -16.78
C ASP A 307 2.55 -9.31 -15.41
N LEU A 308 1.24 -9.14 -15.26
CA LEU A 308 0.58 -8.68 -14.01
C LEU A 308 0.46 -9.77 -12.94
N GLY A 309 0.68 -11.04 -13.31
CA GLY A 309 0.79 -12.14 -12.35
C GLY A 309 1.97 -11.99 -11.37
N LYS A 310 2.78 -10.93 -11.54
CA LYS A 310 3.91 -10.59 -10.68
C LYS A 310 3.57 -9.53 -9.62
N MET A 311 2.34 -9.03 -9.53
CA MET A 311 1.98 -8.09 -8.46
C MET A 311 2.28 -8.66 -7.07
N GLU A 312 2.01 -9.95 -6.86
CA GLU A 312 2.35 -10.66 -5.62
C GLU A 312 3.87 -10.69 -5.39
N LEU A 313 4.68 -10.90 -6.44
CA LEU A 313 6.14 -10.82 -6.37
C LEU A 313 6.61 -9.40 -6.01
N ARG A 314 5.98 -8.37 -6.59
CA ARG A 314 6.26 -6.95 -6.30
C ARG A 314 5.93 -6.61 -4.85
N GLN A 315 4.76 -7.01 -4.36
CA GLN A 315 4.36 -6.83 -2.96
C GLN A 315 5.29 -7.58 -2.01
N ALA A 316 5.62 -8.83 -2.32
CA ALA A 316 6.58 -9.63 -1.54
C ALA A 316 7.96 -8.94 -1.48
N LEU A 317 8.46 -8.41 -2.61
CA LEU A 317 9.73 -7.70 -2.63
C LEU A 317 9.69 -6.40 -1.80
N ILE A 318 8.58 -5.64 -1.81
CA ILE A 318 8.43 -4.46 -0.94
C ILE A 318 8.44 -4.85 0.54
N GLN A 319 7.80 -5.97 0.89
CA GLN A 319 7.83 -6.51 2.24
C GLN A 319 9.25 -6.94 2.63
N ASP A 320 9.93 -7.70 1.77
CA ASP A 320 11.32 -8.13 1.96
C ASP A 320 12.26 -6.93 2.20
N LEU A 321 12.18 -5.89 1.36
CA LEU A 321 13.00 -4.67 1.50
C LEU A 321 12.74 -3.89 2.80
N SER A 322 11.66 -4.20 3.49
CA SER A 322 11.26 -3.59 4.77
C SER A 322 11.40 -4.55 5.95
N SER A 323 11.76 -5.80 5.69
CA SER A 323 11.89 -6.87 6.70
C SER A 323 13.31 -6.91 7.25
N GLU A 324 13.44 -6.78 8.57
CA GLU A 324 14.73 -6.99 9.25
C GLU A 324 15.24 -8.42 9.06
N GLU A 325 14.35 -9.41 9.04
CA GLU A 325 14.70 -10.82 8.82
C GLU A 325 15.35 -11.00 7.44
N PHE A 326 14.74 -10.47 6.39
CA PHE A 326 15.28 -10.55 5.04
C PHE A 326 16.61 -9.80 4.88
N LEU A 327 16.74 -8.66 5.56
CA LEU A 327 17.93 -7.81 5.54
C LEU A 327 19.02 -8.25 6.52
N THR A 328 18.81 -9.33 7.29
CA THR A 328 19.83 -9.85 8.18
C THR A 328 20.83 -10.70 7.39
N VAL A 329 22.12 -10.48 7.65
CA VAL A 329 23.21 -11.30 7.11
C VAL A 329 24.07 -11.84 8.25
N ASP A 330 24.44 -13.10 8.11
CA ASP A 330 25.34 -13.80 9.02
C ASP A 330 26.75 -13.75 8.45
N VAL A 331 27.69 -13.22 9.22
CA VAL A 331 29.07 -12.99 8.78
C VAL A 331 30.05 -13.71 9.70
N LEU A 332 30.94 -14.48 9.09
CA LEU A 332 32.08 -15.10 9.74
C LEU A 332 33.36 -14.37 9.28
N PHE A 333 33.90 -13.50 10.13
CA PHE A 333 35.08 -12.70 9.78
C PHE A 333 36.36 -13.53 9.72
N THR A 334 36.50 -14.53 10.59
CA THR A 334 37.69 -15.40 10.62
C THR A 334 37.30 -16.86 10.86
N PRO A 335 38.02 -17.83 10.26
CA PRO A 335 37.76 -19.25 10.53
C PRO A 335 37.89 -19.57 12.03
N GLY A 336 36.82 -20.08 12.64
CA GLY A 336 36.79 -20.45 14.05
C GLY A 336 36.30 -19.36 15.01
N SER A 337 35.92 -18.18 14.52
CA SER A 337 35.19 -17.19 15.34
C SER A 337 33.69 -17.47 15.41
N ASP A 338 33.00 -16.84 16.35
CA ASP A 338 31.54 -16.85 16.39
C ASP A 338 30.96 -16.09 15.18
N VAL A 339 29.82 -16.58 14.67
CA VAL A 339 29.05 -15.91 13.62
C VAL A 339 28.42 -14.65 14.21
N GLN A 340 28.50 -13.55 13.46
CA GLN A 340 27.89 -12.27 13.84
C GLN A 340 26.77 -11.91 12.88
N ASN A 341 25.64 -11.45 13.43
CA ASN A 341 24.46 -11.12 12.64
C ASN A 341 24.37 -9.60 12.49
N PHE A 342 24.14 -9.13 11.26
CA PHE A 342 24.02 -7.72 10.93
C PHE A 342 22.71 -7.46 10.20
N ILE A 343 21.94 -6.50 10.70
CA ILE A 343 20.76 -5.98 10.00
C ILE A 343 21.22 -4.86 9.07
N LEU A 344 21.01 -5.02 7.76
CA LEU A 344 21.41 -4.05 6.74
C LEU A 344 20.40 -2.89 6.64
N ASN A 345 20.33 -2.09 7.71
CA ASN A 345 19.49 -0.90 7.87
C ASN A 345 20.32 0.40 8.01
N ASP A 346 19.65 1.54 8.11
CA ASP A 346 20.33 2.85 8.15
C ASP A 346 21.17 3.07 9.42
N ASP A 347 20.98 2.26 10.46
CA ASP A 347 21.72 2.32 11.73
C ASP A 347 23.03 1.51 11.69
N LEU A 348 23.26 0.73 10.63
CA LEU A 348 24.47 -0.07 10.51
C LEU A 348 25.69 0.83 10.30
N SER A 349 26.58 0.84 11.29
CA SER A 349 27.81 1.60 11.27
C SER A 349 29.02 0.71 11.04
N GLN A 350 30.12 1.30 10.54
CA GLN A 350 31.40 0.62 10.40
C GLN A 350 31.92 0.07 11.75
N ASN A 351 31.64 0.74 12.87
CA ASN A 351 32.01 0.26 14.21
C ASN A 351 31.23 -0.99 14.62
N SER A 352 30.03 -1.19 14.07
CA SER A 352 29.25 -2.41 14.31
C SER A 352 29.92 -3.61 13.65
N ILE A 353 30.49 -3.40 12.46
CA ILE A 353 31.08 -4.42 11.60
C ILE A 353 32.50 -4.76 12.05
N VAL A 354 33.26 -3.77 12.54
CA VAL A 354 34.67 -3.94 12.86
C VAL A 354 34.95 -3.70 14.32
N LYS A 355 35.39 -4.76 15.00
CA LYS A 355 35.85 -4.71 16.39
C LYS A 355 37.38 -4.67 16.52
N ASN A 356 38.13 -5.17 15.52
CA ASN A 356 39.59 -5.30 15.56
C ASN A 356 40.26 -4.62 14.36
N GLN A 357 41.44 -4.02 14.58
CA GLN A 357 42.22 -3.35 13.55
C GLN A 357 42.82 -4.28 12.48
N ASN A 358 42.92 -5.57 12.78
CA ASN A 358 43.53 -6.54 11.87
C ASN A 358 42.51 -7.42 11.13
N GLU A 359 41.21 -7.20 11.36
CA GLU A 359 40.15 -7.97 10.71
C GLU A 359 39.75 -7.31 9.38
N PRO A 360 39.82 -8.03 8.24
CA PRO A 360 39.36 -7.52 6.96
C PRO A 360 37.84 -7.33 6.96
N ILE A 361 37.35 -6.31 6.24
CA ILE A 361 35.89 -6.15 6.03
C ILE A 361 35.36 -6.99 4.86
N LYS A 362 36.25 -7.63 4.09
CA LYS A 362 35.92 -8.47 2.92
C LYS A 362 34.77 -9.45 3.18
N PRO A 363 34.76 -10.26 4.26
CA PRO A 363 33.65 -11.21 4.50
C PRO A 363 32.29 -10.52 4.64
N PHE A 364 32.25 -9.32 5.22
CA PHE A 364 31.02 -8.54 5.30
C PHE A 364 30.60 -8.01 3.93
N LEU A 365 31.54 -7.45 3.14
CA LEU A 365 31.24 -6.94 1.80
C LEU A 365 30.81 -8.04 0.82
N GLU A 366 31.34 -9.25 0.95
CA GLU A 366 30.88 -10.42 0.19
C GLU A 366 29.42 -10.76 0.51
N MET A 367 29.03 -10.72 1.80
CA MET A 367 27.63 -10.95 2.19
C MET A 367 26.73 -9.78 1.75
N LEU A 368 27.23 -8.55 1.78
CA LEU A 368 26.51 -7.37 1.28
C LEU A 368 26.26 -7.47 -0.23
N ALA A 369 27.29 -7.82 -1.01
CA ALA A 369 27.18 -8.03 -2.45
C ALA A 369 26.21 -9.17 -2.79
N LYS A 370 26.29 -10.29 -2.06
CA LYS A 370 25.35 -11.40 -2.22
C LYS A 370 23.91 -10.99 -1.94
N LYS A 371 23.67 -10.18 -0.89
CA LYS A 371 22.32 -9.68 -0.58
C LYS A 371 21.85 -8.66 -1.62
N GLN A 372 22.75 -7.84 -2.17
CA GLN A 372 22.44 -6.95 -3.28
C GLN A 372 21.99 -7.74 -4.52
N ASP A 373 22.72 -8.80 -4.86
CA ASP A 373 22.43 -9.68 -6.00
C ASP A 373 21.07 -10.41 -5.82
N GLU A 374 20.76 -10.86 -4.59
CA GLU A 374 19.45 -11.43 -4.26
C GLU A 374 18.31 -10.42 -4.49
N ILE A 375 18.49 -9.17 -4.06
CA ILE A 375 17.51 -8.09 -4.28
C ILE A 375 17.32 -7.81 -5.76
N ILE A 376 18.43 -7.70 -6.52
CA ILE A 376 18.39 -7.45 -7.97
C ILE A 376 17.69 -8.60 -8.68
N THR A 377 18.03 -9.85 -8.37
CA THR A 377 17.39 -11.04 -8.96
C THR A 377 15.87 -11.03 -8.73
N LYS A 378 15.43 -10.83 -7.48
CA LYS A 378 14.00 -10.72 -7.17
C LYS A 378 13.33 -9.54 -7.89
N PHE A 379 14.05 -8.43 -8.06
CA PHE A 379 13.56 -7.27 -8.80
C PHE A 379 13.36 -7.59 -10.29
N GLU A 380 14.34 -8.18 -10.96
CA GLU A 380 14.23 -8.59 -12.36
C GLU A 380 13.08 -9.60 -12.58
N GLU A 381 12.92 -10.53 -11.63
CA GLU A 381 11.80 -11.47 -11.62
C GLU A 381 10.45 -10.78 -11.45
N ALA A 382 10.36 -9.67 -10.71
CA ALA A 382 9.12 -8.94 -10.47
C ALA A 382 8.78 -7.92 -11.58
N MET A 383 9.74 -7.52 -12.41
CA MET A 383 9.52 -6.56 -13.49
C MET A 383 8.79 -7.18 -14.69
N PRO A 384 8.00 -6.38 -15.43
CA PRO A 384 7.43 -6.81 -16.71
C PRO A 384 8.54 -7.18 -17.71
N LYS A 385 8.25 -8.12 -18.62
CA LYS A 385 9.18 -8.47 -19.69
C LYS A 385 9.42 -7.26 -20.59
N GLY A 386 10.68 -7.01 -20.94
CA GLY A 386 11.06 -5.90 -21.82
C GLY A 386 11.14 -4.54 -21.12
N SER A 387 10.83 -4.45 -19.82
CA SER A 387 11.06 -3.23 -19.05
C SER A 387 12.53 -2.85 -19.01
N GLU A 388 12.80 -1.56 -19.11
CA GLU A 388 14.15 -1.02 -18.92
C GLU A 388 14.53 -1.17 -17.44
N ILE A 389 15.54 -2.00 -17.19
CA ILE A 389 16.06 -2.26 -15.84
C ILE A 389 17.07 -1.16 -15.51
N PRO A 390 16.92 -0.43 -14.39
CA PRO A 390 17.90 0.55 -13.97
C PRO A 390 19.31 -0.05 -13.86
N SER A 391 20.32 0.71 -14.27
CA SER A 391 21.71 0.32 -14.05
C SER A 391 22.05 0.46 -12.56
N PHE A 392 22.44 -0.65 -11.92
CA PHE A 392 22.89 -0.65 -10.53
C PHE A 392 24.42 -0.53 -10.44
N LYS A 393 24.90 0.23 -9.45
CA LYS A 393 26.30 0.17 -9.04
C LYS A 393 26.44 -1.00 -8.07
N LEU A 394 27.24 -1.99 -8.45
CA LEU A 394 27.42 -3.20 -7.66
C LEU A 394 28.44 -2.97 -6.56
N VAL A 395 28.22 -3.63 -5.42
CA VAL A 395 29.19 -3.71 -4.33
C VAL A 395 30.40 -4.47 -4.83
N GLU A 396 31.59 -3.93 -4.59
CA GLU A 396 32.87 -4.52 -4.98
C GLU A 396 33.54 -5.16 -3.75
N PRO A 397 33.50 -6.50 -3.58
CA PRO A 397 34.01 -7.14 -2.37
C PRO A 397 35.52 -7.00 -2.18
N ASP A 398 36.28 -6.81 -3.26
CA ASP A 398 37.73 -6.67 -3.23
C ASP A 398 38.18 -5.33 -2.60
N SER A 399 37.30 -4.33 -2.54
CA SER A 399 37.51 -3.16 -1.67
C SER A 399 37.59 -3.54 -0.17
N GLY A 400 37.22 -4.76 0.19
CA GLY A 400 37.20 -5.24 1.56
C GLY A 400 38.49 -5.83 2.10
N GLU A 401 39.51 -5.98 1.24
CA GLU A 401 40.87 -6.31 1.69
C GLU A 401 41.47 -5.19 2.58
N ILE A 402 40.81 -4.01 2.58
CA ILE A 402 41.04 -2.91 3.52
C ILE A 402 40.73 -3.36 4.96
N GLY A 403 41.79 -3.68 5.70
CA GLY A 403 41.81 -4.24 7.05
C GLY A 403 43.05 -5.12 7.26
N GLU A 404 43.63 -5.65 6.18
CA GLU A 404 45.00 -6.14 6.20
C GLU A 404 45.96 -4.97 6.41
N ILE A 405 46.91 -5.13 7.34
CA ILE A 405 47.84 -4.06 7.74
C ILE A 405 48.58 -3.51 6.52
N GLU A 406 49.11 -4.38 5.65
CA GLU A 406 49.90 -3.99 4.48
C GLU A 406 49.10 -3.15 3.48
N GLN A 407 47.92 -3.63 3.06
CA GLN A 407 47.10 -2.93 2.08
C GLN A 407 46.51 -1.63 2.64
N THR A 408 46.06 -1.65 3.90
CA THR A 408 45.49 -0.45 4.52
C THR A 408 46.55 0.63 4.71
N LEU A 409 47.78 0.24 5.07
CA LEU A 409 48.91 1.17 5.13
C LEU A 409 49.27 1.69 3.73
N SER A 410 49.26 0.83 2.71
CA SER A 410 49.53 1.27 1.34
C SER A 410 48.54 2.36 0.92
N SER A 411 47.24 2.13 1.10
CA SER A 411 46.22 3.10 0.71
C SER A 411 46.18 4.34 1.60
N ALA A 412 46.49 4.21 2.89
CA ALA A 412 46.59 5.32 3.83
C ALA A 412 47.75 6.28 3.53
N PHE A 413 48.90 5.76 3.09
CA PHE A 413 50.12 6.57 2.96
C PHE A 413 50.43 6.97 1.52
N PHE A 414 50.07 6.13 0.53
CA PHE A 414 50.39 6.38 -0.87
C PHE A 414 49.17 6.84 -1.67
N ASP A 415 48.02 6.19 -1.49
CA ASP A 415 46.86 6.46 -2.34
C ASP A 415 46.03 7.66 -1.85
N THR A 416 45.88 7.82 -0.52
CA THR A 416 44.98 8.82 0.08
C THR A 416 45.55 9.53 1.33
N PRO A 417 46.70 10.23 1.24
CA PRO A 417 47.28 10.92 2.40
C PRO A 417 46.35 12.01 2.96
N SER A 418 46.24 12.11 4.30
CA SER A 418 45.33 13.04 4.97
C SER A 418 46.06 14.10 5.78
N LEU A 419 46.13 15.32 5.25
CA LEU A 419 46.71 16.47 5.96
C LEU A 419 46.04 16.73 7.31
N LYS A 420 44.73 16.54 7.40
CA LYS A 420 43.96 16.69 8.65
C LYS A 420 44.44 15.69 9.71
N ASN A 421 44.58 14.42 9.35
CA ASN A 421 45.07 13.40 10.29
C ASN A 421 46.54 13.64 10.65
N THR A 422 47.37 14.12 9.71
CA THR A 422 48.76 14.52 10.00
C THR A 422 48.81 15.63 11.04
N ILE A 423 48.03 16.70 10.88
CA ILE A 423 47.99 17.82 11.82
C ILE A 423 47.54 17.35 13.20
N ILE A 424 46.46 16.57 13.28
CA ILE A 424 45.94 16.08 14.56
C ILE A 424 46.95 15.13 15.25
N ALA A 425 47.52 14.19 14.51
CA ALA A 425 48.55 13.29 15.04
C ALA A 425 49.78 14.08 15.52
N THR A 426 50.16 15.13 14.80
CA THR A 426 51.26 16.03 15.16
C THR A 426 50.98 16.76 16.47
N ILE A 427 49.82 17.42 16.59
CA ILE A 427 49.43 18.15 17.81
C ILE A 427 49.40 17.21 19.02
N ILE A 428 48.74 16.05 18.90
CA ILE A 428 48.61 15.09 20.00
C ILE A 428 49.98 14.46 20.32
N GLY A 429 50.76 14.10 19.31
CA GLY A 429 52.09 13.52 19.46
C GLY A 429 53.05 14.44 20.20
N PHE A 430 53.05 15.74 19.88
CA PHE A 430 53.81 16.75 20.62
C PHE A 430 53.31 16.91 22.06
N SER A 431 52.01 16.78 22.30
CA SER A 431 51.42 16.92 23.65
C SER A 431 51.95 15.89 24.63
N PHE A 432 52.23 14.66 24.17
CA PHE A 432 52.75 13.58 25.01
C PHE A 432 54.14 13.87 25.60
N ASP A 433 54.99 14.63 24.89
CA ASP A 433 56.34 14.94 25.36
C ASP A 433 56.47 16.38 25.88
N LEU A 434 55.68 17.33 25.37
CA LEU A 434 55.69 18.74 25.77
C LEU A 434 55.06 18.96 27.16
N ILE A 435 53.94 18.29 27.46
CA ILE A 435 53.24 18.45 28.76
C ILE A 435 54.14 17.99 29.93
N PRO A 436 54.79 16.81 29.88
CA PRO A 436 55.76 16.42 30.91
C PRO A 436 56.95 17.37 31.05
N LEU A 437 57.42 17.97 29.95
CA LEU A 437 58.50 18.95 29.99
C LEU A 437 58.08 20.24 30.70
N ILE A 438 56.90 20.78 30.38
CA ILE A 438 56.35 21.98 31.06
C ILE A 438 56.12 21.67 32.55
N PHE A 439 55.58 20.49 32.86
CA PHE A 439 55.37 20.06 34.24
C PHE A 439 56.69 19.94 35.02
N ALA A 440 57.71 19.30 34.43
CA ALA A 440 59.04 19.19 35.02
C ALA A 440 59.70 20.57 35.21
N PHE A 441 59.50 21.50 34.28
CA PHE A 441 60.03 22.86 34.40
C PHE A 441 59.36 23.63 35.55
N VAL A 442 58.02 23.62 35.62
CA VAL A 442 57.23 24.31 36.65
C VAL A 442 57.49 23.72 38.05
N ALA A 443 57.55 22.40 38.18
CA ALA A 443 57.77 21.72 39.45
C ALA A 443 59.14 22.06 40.10
N PHE A 444 60.15 22.47 39.32
CA PHE A 444 61.51 22.69 39.81
C PHE A 444 62.00 24.14 39.76
N HIS A 445 61.35 25.02 38.98
CA HIS A 445 61.59 26.47 39.08
C HIS A 445 60.69 27.15 40.14
N GLY A 446 59.70 26.45 40.70
CA GLY A 446 58.82 26.94 41.76
C GLY A 446 59.30 26.69 43.20
N TYR A 447 60.42 25.99 43.41
CA TYR A 447 60.92 25.68 44.76
C TYR A 447 61.87 26.78 45.25
N VAL A 448 61.36 27.70 46.08
CA VAL A 448 62.17 28.63 46.88
C VAL A 448 62.42 27.95 48.24
N PRO A 449 63.67 27.71 48.67
CA PRO A 449 63.92 27.18 50.00
C PRO A 449 63.59 28.25 51.05
N GLU A 450 62.94 27.85 52.15
CA GLU A 450 62.90 28.67 53.37
C GLU A 450 64.35 28.84 53.88
N GLU A 451 64.75 30.08 54.20
CA GLU A 451 66.06 30.38 54.76
C GLU A 451 66.22 29.71 56.13
N GLU A 452 67.21 28.83 56.29
CA GLU A 452 67.59 28.30 57.60
C GLU A 452 68.31 29.38 58.42
N ASP A 453 67.79 29.61 59.63
CA ASP A 453 68.25 30.54 60.66
C ASP A 453 69.75 30.42 60.97
N TYR A 454 70.37 31.57 61.18
CA TYR A 454 71.75 31.76 61.61
C TYR A 454 71.87 31.56 63.14
N ASP A 455 72.58 30.51 63.59
CA ASP A 455 72.96 30.32 65.00
C ASP A 455 74.48 30.47 65.19
N PRO A 456 74.97 31.50 65.91
CA PRO A 456 76.35 31.57 66.35
C PRO A 456 76.46 31.54 67.88
N VAL A 457 77.02 30.45 68.44
CA VAL A 457 77.74 30.51 69.72
C VAL A 457 79.08 29.75 69.63
N ILE A 458 80.14 30.51 69.95
CA ILE A 458 81.53 30.17 70.37
C ILE A 458 82.60 30.00 69.27
N GLY A 459 83.53 30.97 69.29
CA GLY A 459 84.83 30.98 68.61
C GLY A 459 85.39 32.38 68.50
#